data_AF-A0A381ZYI5-F1
#
_entry.id   AF-A0A381ZYI5-F1
#
_cell.length_a   1.000
_cell.length_b   1.000
_cell.length_c   1.000
_cell.angle_alpha   90.00
_cell.angle_beta   90.00
_cell.angle_gamma   90.00
#
_symmetry.space_group_name_H-M   'P 1'
#
loop_
_entity.id
_entity.type
_entity.pdbx_description
1 polymer ?
#
loop_
_entity_poly.entity_id
_entity_poly.type
_entity_poly.pdbx_seq_one_letter_code
_entity_poly.pdbx_strand_id
1 'polypeptide(L)'
;MYFNQDLEEVQYFNPRKSIANIFFQIFFDKYFFNDANFHEKEKSLLIYKTIVFENQEYGVSIIFEKSPLIIRKIKIENEGNITTYSILDPNFNPSLDDGLFSLVNPLIG
;
A
#
# COMPACT_ATOMS: atom_id res chain seq x y z
N MET A 1 -10.52 -2.21 -11.66
CA MET A 1 -11.21 -2.17 -12.96
C MET A 1 -11.59 -0.73 -13.22
N TYR A 2 -11.32 -0.20 -14.40
CA TYR A 2 -11.82 1.10 -14.84
C TYR A 2 -12.33 0.97 -16.27
N PHE A 3 -13.25 1.85 -16.64
CA PHE A 3 -13.77 1.93 -17.99
C PHE A 3 -13.00 3.01 -18.75
N ASN A 4 -12.35 2.63 -19.85
CA ASN A 4 -11.72 3.58 -20.74
C ASN A 4 -12.81 4.11 -21.70
N GLN A 5 -13.21 5.37 -21.53
CA GLN A 5 -14.27 5.98 -22.32
C GLN A 5 -13.88 6.17 -23.80
N ASP A 6 -12.59 6.37 -24.09
CA ASP A 6 -12.11 6.58 -25.46
C ASP A 6 -12.06 5.27 -26.26
N LEU A 7 -11.81 4.15 -25.59
CA LEU A 7 -11.72 2.81 -26.19
C LEU A 7 -13.00 1.99 -26.03
N GLU A 8 -13.96 2.48 -25.23
CA GLU A 8 -15.18 1.75 -24.82
C GLU A 8 -14.90 0.37 -24.20
N GLU A 9 -13.76 0.24 -23.51
CA GLU A 9 -13.27 -1.03 -22.98
C GLU A 9 -13.14 -1.05 -21.46
N VAL A 10 -13.39 -2.22 -20.89
CA VAL A 10 -13.11 -2.49 -19.47
C VAL A 10 -11.66 -2.90 -19.31
N GLN A 11 -10.89 -2.12 -18.56
CA GLN A 11 -9.49 -2.42 -18.24
C GLN A 11 -9.35 -2.88 -16.78
N TYR A 12 -8.68 -4.01 -16.61
CA TYR A 12 -8.36 -4.57 -15.31
C TYR A 12 -6.95 -4.17 -14.89
N PHE A 13 -6.86 -3.29 -13.89
CA PHE A 13 -5.58 -2.96 -13.27
C PHE A 13 -5.02 -4.19 -12.54
N ASN A 14 -3.77 -4.54 -12.83
CA ASN A 14 -3.03 -5.58 -12.09
C ASN A 14 -2.01 -4.91 -11.17
N PRO A 15 -2.29 -4.76 -9.86
CA PRO A 15 -1.41 -4.05 -8.94
C PRO A 15 -0.02 -4.68 -8.82
N ARG A 16 0.09 -6.00 -9.06
CA ARG A 16 1.35 -6.73 -8.95
C ARG A 16 2.40 -6.31 -9.98
N LYS A 17 1.96 -5.69 -11.09
CA LYS A 17 2.83 -5.16 -12.16
C LYS A 17 3.09 -3.66 -12.03
N SER A 18 2.94 -3.11 -10.82
CA SER A 18 3.11 -1.69 -10.58
C SER A 18 3.75 -1.46 -9.20
N ILE A 19 4.10 -0.21 -8.90
CA ILE A 19 4.55 0.20 -7.57
C ILE A 19 3.56 -0.17 -6.45
N ALA A 20 2.26 -0.36 -6.79
CA ALA A 20 1.26 -0.83 -5.85
C ALA A 20 1.57 -2.23 -5.28
N ASN A 21 2.40 -3.01 -5.97
CA ASN A 21 2.88 -4.31 -5.48
C ASN A 21 3.63 -4.19 -4.15
N ILE A 22 4.28 -3.05 -3.88
CA ILE A 22 4.95 -2.78 -2.59
C ILE A 22 3.94 -2.85 -1.44
N PHE A 23 2.71 -2.34 -1.62
CA PHE A 23 1.65 -2.47 -0.59
C PHE A 23 1.24 -3.92 -0.39
N PHE A 24 1.13 -4.69 -1.47
CA PHE A 24 0.84 -6.11 -1.36
C PHE A 24 1.92 -6.84 -0.57
N GLN A 25 3.19 -6.54 -0.82
CA GLN A 25 4.30 -7.12 -0.06
C GLN A 25 4.23 -6.73 1.42
N ILE A 26 4.05 -5.44 1.74
CA ILE A 26 3.96 -4.95 3.13
C ILE A 26 2.87 -5.69 3.94
N PHE A 27 1.69 -5.89 3.37
CA PHE A 27 0.53 -6.40 4.11
C PHE A 27 0.32 -7.92 3.99
N PHE A 28 0.79 -8.56 2.92
CA PHE A 28 0.49 -9.98 2.66
C PHE A 28 1.73 -10.87 2.61
N ASP A 29 2.95 -10.33 2.47
CA ASP A 29 4.16 -11.14 2.56
C ASP A 29 4.64 -11.24 4.00
N LYS A 30 4.48 -12.44 4.59
CA LYS A 30 4.93 -12.77 5.95
C LYS A 30 6.43 -12.55 6.19
N TYR A 31 7.24 -12.50 5.14
CA TYR A 31 8.69 -12.31 5.22
C TYR A 31 9.12 -10.90 4.79
N PHE A 32 8.17 -10.01 4.49
CA PHE A 32 8.49 -8.65 4.07
C PHE A 32 9.41 -7.94 5.06
N PHE A 33 9.21 -8.14 6.35
CA PHE A 33 10.00 -7.49 7.40
C PHE A 33 11.32 -8.21 7.75
N ASN A 34 11.63 -9.33 7.11
CA ASN A 34 12.94 -9.97 7.29
C ASN A 34 14.05 -9.00 6.85
N ASP A 35 15.12 -8.93 7.64
CA ASP A 35 16.30 -8.07 7.37
C ASP A 35 15.98 -6.55 7.29
N ALA A 36 14.80 -6.13 7.74
CA ALA A 36 14.47 -4.71 7.87
C ALA A 36 15.21 -4.10 9.07
N ASN A 37 15.52 -2.81 8.98
CA ASN A 37 16.09 -2.04 10.08
C ASN A 37 14.99 -1.48 10.96
N PHE A 38 14.98 -1.85 12.24
CA PHE A 38 14.00 -1.41 13.21
C PHE A 38 14.60 -0.32 14.11
N HIS A 39 13.90 0.81 14.21
CA HIS A 39 14.25 1.92 15.08
C HIS A 39 13.08 2.21 16.02
N GLU A 40 13.16 1.68 17.24
CA GLU A 40 12.18 1.98 18.27
C GLU A 40 12.41 3.36 18.88
N LYS A 41 11.30 4.08 19.08
CA LYS A 41 11.19 5.24 19.95
C LYS A 41 10.10 4.96 20.99
N GLU A 42 9.96 5.85 21.96
CA GLU A 42 8.99 5.72 23.05
C GLU A 42 7.55 5.51 22.52
N LYS A 43 7.12 6.36 21.58
CA LYS A 43 5.73 6.37 21.06
C LYS A 43 5.61 5.84 19.64
N SER A 44 6.70 5.44 19.00
CA SER A 44 6.68 5.01 17.60
C SER A 44 7.70 3.93 17.31
N LEU A 45 7.43 3.13 16.28
CA LEU A 45 8.38 2.22 15.67
C LEU A 45 8.60 2.65 14.21
N LEU A 46 9.85 2.98 13.86
CA LEU A 46 10.26 3.18 12.48
C LEU A 46 10.84 1.87 11.95
N ILE A 47 10.42 1.48 10.75
CA ILE A 47 10.98 0.34 10.03
C ILE A 47 11.47 0.85 8.68
N TYR A 48 12.72 0.54 8.34
CA TYR A 48 13.29 0.84 7.04
C TYR A 48 13.73 -0.44 6.32
N LYS A 49 13.39 -0.57 5.05
CA LYS A 49 13.84 -1.67 4.20
C LYS A 49 14.06 -1.19 2.77
N THR A 50 15.17 -1.60 2.16
CA THR A 50 15.35 -1.48 0.71
C THR A 50 14.77 -2.72 0.04
N ILE A 51 13.99 -2.52 -1.03
CA ILE A 51 13.46 -3.60 -1.86
C ILE A 51 13.83 -3.36 -3.32
N VAL A 52 13.90 -4.44 -4.10
CA VAL A 52 14.14 -4.36 -5.55
C VAL A 52 12.85 -4.72 -6.27
N PHE A 53 12.41 -3.86 -7.18
CA PHE A 53 11.26 -4.09 -8.04
C PHE A 53 11.62 -3.62 -9.46
N GLU A 54 11.42 -4.48 -10.46
CA GLU A 54 11.76 -4.19 -11.87
C GLU A 54 13.20 -3.64 -12.06
N ASN A 55 14.18 -4.24 -11.36
CA ASN A 55 15.59 -3.84 -11.35
C ASN A 55 15.88 -2.43 -10.81
N GLN A 56 14.92 -1.81 -10.13
CA GLN A 56 15.09 -0.54 -9.43
C GLN A 56 15.03 -0.75 -7.92
N GLU A 57 15.84 0.00 -7.18
CA GLU A 57 15.86 -0.01 -5.72
C GLU A 57 14.86 1.00 -5.15
N TYR A 58 14.07 0.55 -4.19
CA TYR A 58 13.09 1.38 -3.49
C TYR A 58 13.40 1.36 -1.99
N GLY A 59 13.59 2.54 -1.42
CA GLY A 59 13.63 2.73 0.03
C GLY A 59 12.20 2.77 0.59
N VAL A 60 11.84 1.81 1.44
CA VAL A 60 10.53 1.74 2.09
C VAL A 60 10.70 2.07 3.58
N SER A 61 10.04 3.13 4.03
CA SER A 61 9.95 3.47 5.45
C SER A 61 8.50 3.30 5.94
N ILE A 62 8.31 2.59 7.04
CA ILE A 62 7.01 2.42 7.69
C ILE A 62 7.08 2.96 9.11
N ILE A 63 6.09 3.75 9.49
CA ILE A 63 5.97 4.34 10.81
C ILE A 63 4.73 3.77 11.48
N PHE A 64 4.95 3.12 12.62
CA PHE A 64 3.90 2.70 13.53
C PHE A 64 3.87 3.63 14.75
N GLU A 65 2.68 3.97 15.20
CA GLU A 65 2.42 4.44 16.56
C GLU A 65 2.42 3.24 17.50
N LYS A 66 2.86 3.44 18.75
CA LYS A 66 2.80 2.42 19.81
C LYS A 66 1.67 2.74 20.77
N SER A 67 1.14 1.69 21.41
CA SER A 67 0.11 1.78 22.45
C SER A 67 -1.17 2.51 22.00
N PRO A 68 -1.91 1.97 21.01
CA PRO A 68 -1.76 0.65 20.36
C PRO A 68 -0.83 0.67 19.14
N LEU A 69 -0.39 -0.52 18.69
CA LEU A 69 0.44 -0.64 17.49
C LEU A 69 -0.41 -0.37 16.24
N ILE A 70 -0.29 0.85 15.68
CA ILE A 70 -1.08 1.29 14.52
C ILE A 70 -0.14 1.81 13.44
N ILE A 71 -0.35 1.39 12.20
CA ILE A 71 0.35 1.95 11.04
C ILE A 71 -0.13 3.39 10.78
N ARG A 72 0.80 4.35 10.75
CA ARG A 72 0.51 5.77 10.53
C ARG A 72 1.03 6.28 9.20
N LYS A 73 2.14 5.74 8.71
CA LYS A 73 2.76 6.22 7.47
C LYS A 73 3.53 5.13 6.75
N ILE A 74 3.44 5.13 5.43
CA ILE A 74 4.32 4.40 4.52
C ILE A 74 4.95 5.44 3.58
N LYS A 75 6.27 5.45 3.46
CA LYS A 75 7.03 6.27 2.52
C LYS A 75 7.80 5.35 1.60
N ILE A 76 7.71 5.59 0.30
CA ILE A 76 8.42 4.86 -0.75
C ILE A 76 9.27 5.88 -1.50
N GLU A 77 10.57 5.59 -1.64
CA GLU A 77 11.55 6.48 -2.23
C GLU A 77 12.32 5.77 -3.33
N ASN A 78 12.46 6.39 -4.49
CA ASN A 78 13.28 5.89 -5.60
C ASN A 78 13.81 7.07 -6.43
N GLU A 79 15.12 7.15 -6.61
CA GLU A 79 15.79 8.17 -7.43
C GLU A 79 15.35 9.62 -7.12
N GLY A 80 15.13 9.93 -5.84
CA GLY A 80 14.68 11.25 -5.38
C GLY A 80 13.16 11.49 -5.47
N ASN A 81 12.41 10.60 -6.13
CA ASN A 81 10.95 10.60 -6.08
C ASN A 81 10.46 10.02 -4.75
N ILE A 82 9.49 10.69 -4.13
CA ILE A 82 8.95 10.30 -2.84
C ILE A 82 7.43 10.18 -2.95
N THR A 83 6.92 8.98 -2.67
CA THR A 83 5.49 8.75 -2.50
C THR A 83 5.20 8.48 -1.03
N THR A 84 4.30 9.27 -0.43
CA THR A 84 3.94 9.15 0.99
C THR A 84 2.46 8.85 1.15
N TYR A 85 2.15 7.85 1.95
CA TYR A 85 0.80 7.49 2.36
C TYR A 85 0.68 7.66 3.85
N SER A 86 -0.25 8.50 4.30
CA SER A 86 -0.53 8.73 5.71
C SER A 86 -1.92 8.19 6.04
N ILE A 87 -2.02 7.43 7.13
CA ILE A 87 -3.27 6.83 7.60
C ILE A 87 -3.67 7.58 8.87
N LEU A 88 -4.72 8.38 8.73
CA LEU A 88 -5.29 9.19 9.80
C LEU A 88 -6.62 8.58 10.22
N ASP A 89 -6.88 8.55 11.52
CA ASP A 89 -8.14 8.09 12.12
C ASP A 89 -8.73 6.79 11.53
N PRO A 90 -7.97 5.68 11.52
CA PRO A 90 -8.44 4.41 10.97
C PRO A 90 -9.65 3.88 11.74
N ASN A 91 -10.75 3.59 11.03
CA ASN A 91 -11.85 2.80 11.57
C ASN A 91 -11.54 1.31 11.43
N PHE A 92 -11.21 0.65 12.54
CA PHE A 92 -10.89 -0.79 12.57
C PHE A 92 -12.12 -1.70 12.57
N ASN A 93 -13.32 -1.15 12.79
CA ASN A 93 -14.59 -1.90 12.76
C ASN A 93 -15.58 -1.20 11.84
N PRO A 94 -15.27 -1.05 10.54
CA PRO A 94 -16.20 -0.43 9.62
C PRO A 94 -17.39 -1.37 9.38
N SER A 95 -18.60 -0.81 9.41
CA SER A 95 -19.74 -1.47 8.79
C SER A 95 -19.67 -1.16 7.31
N LEU A 96 -19.38 -2.18 6.49
CA LEU A 96 -19.26 -2.04 5.04
C LEU A 96 -20.54 -2.57 4.40
N ASP A 97 -21.10 -1.79 3.50
CA ASP A 97 -22.22 -2.23 2.66
C ASP A 97 -21.72 -3.29 1.66
N ASP A 98 -22.48 -4.37 1.45
CA ASP A 98 -22.11 -5.45 0.54
C ASP A 98 -21.92 -4.94 -0.91
N GLY A 99 -22.61 -3.85 -1.28
CA GLY A 99 -22.49 -3.16 -2.56
C GLY A 99 -21.31 -2.20 -2.66
N LEU A 100 -20.58 -1.92 -1.57
CA LEU A 100 -19.46 -0.96 -1.56
C LEU A 100 -18.35 -1.34 -2.55
N PHE A 101 -18.09 -2.63 -2.72
CA PHE A 101 -17.12 -3.16 -3.67
C PHE A 101 -17.79 -3.79 -4.91
N SER A 102 -19.02 -3.38 -5.24
CA SER A 102 -19.67 -3.83 -6.47
C SER A 102 -19.07 -3.10 -7.68
N LEU A 103 -18.14 -3.79 -8.34
CA LEU A 103 -17.64 -3.40 -9.64
C LEU A 103 -18.51 -4.07 -10.70
N VAL A 104 -19.67 -3.49 -11.00
CA VAL A 104 -20.49 -3.92 -12.13
C VAL A 104 -19.82 -3.47 -13.42
N ASN A 105 -19.72 -4.35 -14.41
CA ASN A 105 -19.26 -3.95 -15.74
C ASN A 105 -20.26 -2.92 -16.30
N PRO A 106 -19.83 -1.68 -16.60
CA PRO A 106 -20.75 -0.63 -17.07
C PRO A 106 -21.41 -0.96 -18.42
N LEU A 107 -20.90 -1.94 -19.16
CA LEU A 107 -21.49 -2.42 -20.42
C LEU A 107 -22.61 -3.47 -20.24
N ILE A 108 -22.82 -3.96 -19.02
CA ILE A 108 -23.83 -4.98 -18.69
C ILE A 108 -25.05 -4.34 -17.97
N GLY A 109 -25.04 -3.01 -17.80
CA GLY A 109 -26.08 -2.23 -17.12
C GLY A 109 -27.07 -1.56 -18.06
#